data_AF-A0A151RG71-F1
#
_entry.id   AF-A0A151RG71-F1
#
_cell.length_a   1.000
_cell.length_b   1.000
_cell.length_c   1.000
_cell.angle_alpha   90.00
_cell.angle_beta   90.00
_cell.angle_gamma   90.00
#
_symmetry.space_group_name_H-M   'P 1'
#
loop_
_entity.id
_entity.type
_entity.pdbx_description
1 polymer ?
#
loop_
_entity_poly.entity_id
_entity_poly.type
_entity_poly.pdbx_seq_one_letter_code
_entity_poly.pdbx_strand_id
1 'polypeptide(L)' 'MNSLSWRLGVGDRIRFWFDAWAEVEPLANRFSRIFLNSLQKSNMVADMGHWSRGSWQWRFQ' A
#
# COMPACT_ATOMS: atom_id res chain seq x y z
N MET A 1 23.92 -7.25 0.35
CA MET A 1 22.51 -7.05 0.75
C MET A 1 21.77 -6.53 -0.47
N ASN A 2 21.00 -7.39 -1.13
CA ASN A 2 20.28 -7.02 -2.34
C ASN A 2 19.07 -6.17 -1.95
N SER A 3 19.25 -4.85 -1.98
CA SER A 3 18.19 -3.86 -1.89
C SER A 3 17.33 -3.96 -3.16
N LEU A 4 16.38 -4.87 -3.14
CA LEU A 4 15.23 -4.91 -4.06
C LEU A 4 14.30 -3.68 -3.88
N SER A 5 14.77 -2.62 -3.22
CA SER A 5 13.92 -1.66 -2.50
C SER A 5 13.50 -0.42 -3.28
N TRP A 6 13.89 -0.22 -4.56
CA TRP A 6 13.65 1.08 -5.21
C TRP A 6 13.24 1.06 -6.69
N ARG A 7 13.08 -0.10 -7.34
CA ARG A 7 12.87 -0.16 -8.82
C ARG A 7 11.49 -0.60 -9.33
N LEU A 8 10.53 -0.92 -8.47
CA LEU A 8 9.14 -1.09 -8.90
C LEU A 8 8.44 0.25 -8.67
N GLY A 9 8.41 1.06 -9.74
CA GLY A 9 8.09 2.49 -9.72
C GLY A 9 6.87 2.86 -8.88
N VAL A 10 7.06 3.92 -8.08
CA VAL A 10 6.05 4.88 -7.60
C VAL A 10 4.73 4.32 -7.07
N GLY A 11 4.56 3.06 -6.65
CA GLY A 11 3.32 2.57 -5.99
C GLY A 11 2.00 2.90 -6.72
N ASP A 12 2.04 3.34 -7.98
CA ASP A 12 0.96 3.92 -8.79
C ASP A 12 0.24 2.84 -9.61
N ARG A 13 0.82 1.64 -9.63
CA ARG A 13 0.29 0.42 -10.24
C ARG A 13 0.03 -0.68 -9.23
N ILE A 14 0.32 -0.45 -7.96
CA ILE A 14 0.14 -1.43 -6.88
C ILE A 14 -1.11 -1.05 -6.10
N ARG A 15 -2.15 -1.87 -6.18
CA ARG A 15 -3.40 -1.67 -5.44
C ARG A 15 -3.16 -1.97 -3.97
N PHE A 16 -3.43 -0.99 -3.11
CA PHE A 16 -3.13 -1.08 -1.68
C PHE A 16 -3.80 -2.29 -1.02
N TRP A 17 -5.05 -2.59 -1.36
CA TRP A 17 -5.81 -3.68 -0.74
C TRP A 17 -5.67 -5.04 -1.45
N PHE A 18 -5.43 -5.04 -2.77
CA PHE A 18 -5.61 -6.23 -3.60
C PHE A 18 -4.31 -6.92 -4.05
N ASP A 19 -3.17 -6.22 -3.99
CA ASP A 19 -1.88 -6.79 -4.35
C ASP A 19 -1.09 -7.18 -3.09
N ALA A 20 -0.31 -8.25 -3.15
CA ALA A 20 0.55 -8.71 -2.06
C ALA A 20 1.87 -7.92 -2.05
N TRP A 21 1.82 -6.67 -1.59
CA TRP A 21 2.95 -5.73 -1.67
C TRP A 21 3.65 -5.49 -0.33
N ALA A 22 2.95 -5.68 0.79
CA ALA A 22 3.51 -5.55 2.14
C ALA A 22 3.69 -6.92 2.83
N GLU A 23 2.93 -7.92 2.40
CA GLU A 23 2.79 -9.23 3.03
C GLU A 23 2.73 -10.33 1.96
N VAL A 24 2.71 -11.60 2.37
CA VAL A 24 2.59 -12.75 1.46
C VAL A 24 1.25 -12.77 0.71
N GLU A 25 0.20 -12.24 1.32
CA GLU A 25 -1.15 -12.17 0.75
C GLU A 25 -1.69 -10.73 0.71
N PRO A 26 -2.70 -10.44 -0.12
CA PRO A 26 -3.34 -9.13 -0.17
C PRO A 26 -3.88 -8.69 1.20
N LEU A 27 -3.77 -7.40 1.51
CA LEU A 27 -4.25 -6.84 2.78
C LEU A 27 -5.76 -7.03 2.95
N ALA A 28 -6.53 -7.09 1.86
CA ALA A 28 -7.98 -7.35 1.92
C ALA A 28 -8.32 -8.73 2.50
N ASN A 29 -7.46 -9.73 2.28
CA ASN A 29 -7.66 -11.07 2.82
C ASN A 29 -7.31 -11.10 4.30
N ARG A 30 -6.12 -10.58 4.65
CA ARG A 30 -5.62 -10.62 6.02
C ARG A 30 -6.39 -9.70 6.99
N PHE A 31 -6.83 -8.54 6.50
CA PHE A 31 -7.49 -7.51 7.29
C PHE A 31 -8.89 -7.19 6.75
N SER A 32 -9.69 -8.23 6.49
CA SER A 32 -10.99 -8.10 5.81
C SER A 32 -11.94 -7.13 6.51
N ARG A 33 -11.92 -7.06 7.84
CA ARG A 33 -12.75 -6.10 8.59
C ARG A 33 -12.35 -4.64 8.36
N ILE A 34 -11.06 -4.35 8.20
CA ILE A 34 -10.58 -3.00 7.89
C ILE A 34 -10.91 -2.69 6.43
N PHE A 35 -10.66 -3.63 5.52
CA PHE A 35 -11.03 -3.50 4.12
C PHE A 35 -12.51 -3.16 3.93
N LEU A 36 -13.42 -3.89 4.60
CA LEU A 36 -14.86 -3.65 4.53
C LEU A 36 -15.24 -2.21 4.88
N ASN A 37 -14.57 -1.62 5.88
CA ASN A 37 -14.84 -0.26 6.35
C ASN A 37 -14.02 0.83 5.63
N SER A 38 -13.06 0.46 4.79
CA SER A 38 -12.20 1.42 4.07
C SER A 38 -12.96 2.19 3.00
N LEU A 39 -12.77 3.52 2.93
CA LEU A 39 -13.25 4.33 1.81
C LEU A 39 -12.31 4.27 0.59
N GLN A 40 -11.08 3.79 0.78
CA GLN A 40 -9.98 3.82 -0.19
C GLN A 40 -9.71 2.42 -0.76
N LYS A 41 -10.75 1.62 -1.02
CA LYS A 41 -10.61 0.20 -1.44
C LYS A 41 -9.84 0.05 -2.76
N SER A 42 -10.02 0.97 -3.69
CA SER A 42 -9.44 0.91 -5.04
C SER A 42 -8.15 1.72 -5.19
N ASN A 43 -7.67 2.34 -4.11
CA ASN A 43 -6.50 3.21 -4.14
C ASN A 43 -5.21 2.41 -4.39
N MET A 44 -4.28 3.06 -5.08
CA MET A 44 -2.92 2.59 -5.24
C MET A 44 -2.11 2.94 -3.99
N VAL A 45 -0.99 2.25 -3.74
CA VAL A 45 -0.10 2.55 -2.59
C VAL A 45 0.33 4.02 -2.60
N ALA A 46 0.57 4.60 -3.78
CA ALA A 46 0.91 6.01 -3.94
C ALA A 46 -0.20 6.98 -3.53
N ASP A 47 -1.47 6.57 -3.61
CA ASP A 47 -2.60 7.40 -3.19
C ASP A 47 -2.76 7.39 -1.66
N MET A 48 -2.17 6.40 -0.98
CA MET A 48 -2.32 6.19 0.46
C MET A 48 -1.33 7.00 1.29
N GLY A 49 -0.42 7.74 0.67
CA GLY A 49 0.60 8.49 1.41
C GLY A 49 1.70 9.05 0.53
N HIS A 50 2.74 9.58 1.18
CA HIS A 50 3.93 10.08 0.50
C HIS A 50 5.15 10.00 1.42
N TRP A 51 6.34 9.93 0.83
CA TRP A 51 7.58 10.07 1.58
C TRP A 51 7.80 11.53 2.00
N SER A 52 8.06 11.76 3.28
CA SER A 52 8.44 13.06 3.81
C SER A 52 9.45 12.89 4.94
N ARG A 53 10.57 13.61 4.86
CA ARG A 53 11.66 13.58 5.87
C ARG A 53 12.17 12.17 6.19
N GLY A 54 12.25 11.30 5.18
CA GLY A 54 12.77 9.93 5.34
C GLY A 54 11.78 8.93 5.94
N SER A 55 10.53 9.32 6.19
CA SER A 55 9.47 8.41 6.62
C SER A 55 8.26 8.47 5.68
N TRP A 56 7.52 7.37 5.62
CA TRP A 56 6.26 7.32 4.89
C TRP A 56 5.15 7.93 5.75
N GLN A 57 4.41 8.89 5.17
CA GLN A 57 3.30 9.57 5.82
C GLN A 57 1.97 9.10 5.22
N TRP A 58 1.16 8.41 6.03
CA TRP A 58 -0.12 7.86 5.62
C TRP A 58 -1.22 8.92 5.49
N ARG A 59 -2.14 8.72 4.53
CA ARG A 59 -3.32 9.54 4.27
C ARG A 59 -4.56 8.66 4.17
N PHE A 60 -5.06 8.23 5.33
CA PHE A 60 -6.30 7.46 5.42
C PHE A 60 -7.54 8.36 5.39
N GLN A 61 -8.64 7.91 4.79
CA GLN A 61 -9.93 8.59 4.69
C GLN A 61 -11.06 7.77 5.33
#